data_AF-A0A9D1XQ54-F1
#
_entry.id   AF-A0A9D1XQ54-F1
#
_cell.length_a   1.000
_cell.length_b   1.000
_cell.length_c   1.000
_cell.angle_alpha   90.00
_cell.angle_beta   90.00
_cell.angle_gamma   90.00
#
_symmetry.space_group_name_H-M   'P 1'
#
loop_
_entity.id
_entity.type
_entity.pdbx_description
1 polymer ?
#
loop_
_entity_poly.entity_id
_entity_poly.type
_entity_poly.pdbx_seq_one_letter_code
_entity_poly.pdbx_strand_id
1 'polypeptide(L)' 'MTLPEFIEKTKTDAALRAKVRAAIMEKVILPMAAAEGVELTDEELRDVSGGLVSYQKIPEWTDPY' A
#
# COMPACT_ATOMS: atom_id res chain seq x y z
N MET A 1 -7.69 19.01 -4.23
CA MET A 1 -6.64 18.08 -4.69
C MET A 1 -7.35 16.84 -5.18
N THR A 2 -7.16 16.49 -6.44
CA THR A 2 -7.79 15.32 -7.06
C THR A 2 -6.96 14.06 -6.78
N LEU A 3 -7.58 12.89 -6.88
CA LEU A 3 -6.90 11.60 -6.69
C LEU A 3 -5.71 11.40 -7.66
N PRO A 4 -5.80 11.76 -8.96
CA PRO A 4 -4.66 11.68 -9.87
C PRO A 4 -3.48 12.56 -9.45
N GLU A 5 -3.74 13.80 -9.03
CA GLU A 5 -2.69 14.73 -8.56
C GLU A 5 -2.00 14.23 -7.29
N PHE A 6 -2.75 13.57 -6.41
CA PHE A 6 -2.21 12.96 -5.20
C PHE A 6 -1.27 11.80 -5.54
N ILE A 7 -1.70 10.91 -6.46
CA ILE A 7 -0.88 9.77 -6.93
C ILE A 7 0.40 10.28 -7.60
N GLU A 8 0.31 11.29 -8.47
CA GLU A 8 1.47 11.91 -9.13
C GLU A 8 2.51 12.41 -8.11
N LYS A 9 2.07 13.07 -7.04
CA LYS A 9 2.98 13.53 -5.97
C LYS A 9 3.63 12.40 -5.21
N THR A 10 2.92 11.28 -4.99
CA THR A 10 3.50 10.11 -4.31
C THR A 10 4.62 9.47 -5.14
N LYS A 11 4.66 9.64 -6.47
CA LYS A 11 5.74 9.08 -7.30
C LYS A 11 7.08 9.79 -7.10
N THR A 12 7.08 11.07 -6.74
CA THR A 12 8.30 11.89 -6.64
C THR A 12 8.67 12.26 -5.21
N ASP A 13 7.71 12.29 -4.28
CA ASP A 13 7.93 12.63 -2.88
C ASP A 13 8.12 11.37 -2.00
N ALA A 14 9.37 11.13 -1.57
CA ALA A 14 9.71 10.00 -0.72
C ALA A 14 9.05 10.05 0.67
N ALA A 15 8.87 11.24 1.24
CA ALA A 15 8.22 11.40 2.54
C ALA A 15 6.72 11.10 2.43
N LEU A 16 6.09 11.49 1.32
CA LEU A 16 4.69 11.17 1.05
C LEU A 16 4.50 9.66 0.81
N ARG A 17 5.40 8.99 0.09
CA ARG A 17 5.37 7.51 -0.04
C ARG A 17 5.46 6.80 1.30
N ALA A 18 6.36 7.24 2.17
CA ALA A 18 6.52 6.65 3.50
C ALA A 18 5.22 6.80 4.33
N LYS A 19 4.57 7.97 4.26
CA LYS A 19 3.29 8.21 4.92
C LYS A 19 2.16 7.33 4.37
N VAL A 20 2.05 7.21 3.04
CA VAL A 20 1.04 6.36 2.39
C VAL A 20 1.25 4.89 2.77
N ARG A 21 2.50 4.41 2.74
CA ARG A 21 2.84 3.04 3.16
C ARG A 21 2.46 2.76 4.62
N ALA A 22 2.78 3.68 5.53
CA ALA A 22 2.40 3.54 6.94
C ALA A 22 0.87 3.49 7.10
N ALA A 23 0.14 4.36 6.40
CA ALA A 23 -1.31 4.38 6.44
C ALA A 23 -1.94 3.09 5.89
N ILE A 24 -1.44 2.55 4.78
CA ILE A 24 -1.91 1.27 4.22
C ILE A 24 -1.64 0.11 5.19
N MET A 25 -0.46 0.08 5.80
CA MET A 25 -0.12 -0.97 6.77
C MET A 25 -1.07 -0.93 7.98
N GLU A 26 -1.27 0.26 8.55
CA GLU A 26 -2.08 0.44 9.76
C GLU A 26 -3.58 0.25 9.52
N LYS A 27 -4.10 0.72 8.38
CA LYS A 27 -5.55 0.74 8.12
C LYS A 27 -6.06 -0.42 7.28
N VAL A 28 -5.19 -1.11 6.54
CA VAL A 28 -5.59 -2.19 5.63
C VAL A 28 -4.95 -3.52 6.03
N ILE A 29 -3.61 -3.59 6.03
CA ILE A 29 -2.91 -4.87 6.19
C ILE A 29 -3.06 -5.45 7.60
N LEU A 30 -2.77 -4.67 8.65
CA LEU A 30 -2.88 -5.17 10.03
C LEU A 30 -4.32 -5.56 10.42
N PRO A 31 -5.36 -4.75 10.10
CA PRO A 31 -6.74 -5.15 10.38
C PRO A 31 -7.18 -6.39 9.60
N MET A 32 -6.76 -6.55 8.34
CA MET A 32 -7.07 -7.75 7.56
C MET A 32 -6.38 -9.00 8.11
N ALA A 33 -5.10 -8.90 8.45
CA ALA A 33 -4.37 -10.00 9.08
C ALA A 33 -5.04 -10.43 10.40
N ALA A 34 -5.42 -9.46 11.23
CA ALA A 34 -6.15 -9.72 12.47
C ALA A 34 -7.52 -10.37 12.24
N ALA A 35 -8.26 -9.94 11.20
CA ALA A 35 -9.55 -10.52 10.84
C ALA A 35 -9.43 -11.99 10.38
N GLU A 36 -8.34 -12.33 9.70
CA GLU A 36 -8.03 -13.70 9.25
C GLU A 36 -7.33 -14.54 10.34
N GLY A 37 -7.05 -13.96 11.52
CA GLY A 37 -6.30 -14.62 12.58
C GLY A 37 -4.84 -14.92 12.24
N VAL A 38 -4.28 -14.17 11.29
CA VAL A 38 -2.89 -14.29 10.83
C VAL A 38 -2.02 -13.31 11.61
N GLU A 39 -0.99 -13.82 12.29
CA GLU A 39 0.08 -12.99 12.85
C GLU A 39 1.18 -12.82 11.80
N LEU A 40 1.41 -11.57 11.37
CA LEU A 40 2.46 -11.24 10.41
C LEU A 40 3.79 -11.04 11.15
N THR A 41 4.82 -11.74 10.73
CA THR A 41 6.20 -11.54 11.19
C THR A 41 6.81 -10.28 10.60
N ASP A 42 7.89 -9.77 11.22
CA ASP A 42 8.62 -8.59 10.72
C ASP A 42 9.14 -8.76 9.27
N GLU A 43 9.41 -10.00 8.87
CA GLU A 43 9.88 -10.35 7.54
C GLU A 43 8.74 -10.30 6.51
N GLU A 44 7.56 -10.83 6.85
CA GLU A 44 6.35 -10.74 6.02
C GLU A 44 5.81 -9.31 5.92
N LEU A 45 5.87 -8.53 7.00
CA LEU A 45 5.55 -7.10 6.98
C LEU A 45 6.48 -6.33 6.04
N ARG A 46 7.77 -6.68 6.01
CA ARG A 46 8.75 -6.09 5.09
C ARG A 46 8.48 -6.49 3.66
N ASP A 47 8.10 -7.75 3.40
CA ASP A 47 7.75 -8.25 2.07
C ASP A 47 6.45 -7.65 1.53
N VAL A 48 5.40 -7.51 2.35
CA VAL A 48 4.16 -6.82 1.96
C VAL A 48 4.46 -5.33 1.70
N SER A 49 5.23 -4.69 2.57
CA SER A 49 5.69 -3.31 2.42
C SER A 49 6.56 -3.09 1.18
N GLY A 50 7.38 -4.08 0.79
CA GLY A 50 8.19 -4.08 -0.43
C GLY A 50 7.38 -4.40 -1.69
N GLY A 51 6.46 -5.36 -1.61
CA GLY A 51 5.52 -5.73 -2.68
C GLY A 51 4.55 -4.60 -3.02
N LEU A 52 4.15 -3.79 -2.05
CA LEU A 52 3.39 -2.55 -2.25
C LEU A 52 4.17 -1.50 -3.08
N VAL A 53 5.51 -1.57 -3.14
CA VAL A 53 6.34 -0.74 -4.04
C VAL A 53 6.44 -1.33 -5.44
N SER A 54 6.41 -2.67 -5.54
CA SER A 54 6.49 -3.46 -6.77
C SER A 54 5.17 -3.53 -7.53
N TYR A 55 4.05 -3.20 -6.89
CA TYR A 55 2.73 -3.00 -7.52
C TYR A 55 2.67 -1.77 -8.46
N GLN A 56 3.81 -1.29 -8.99
CA GLN A 56 3.85 -0.45 -10.19
C GLN A 56 3.49 -1.22 -11.47
N LYS A 57 3.26 -2.54 -11.38
CA LYS A 57 2.45 -3.31 -12.33
C LYS A 57 1.14 -3.71 -11.66
N ILE A 58 0.23 -2.75 -11.41
CA ILE A 58 -1.19 -3.11 -11.42
C ILE A 58 -1.47 -3.38 -12.91
N PRO A 59 -1.59 -4.64 -13.40
CA PRO A 59 -2.22 -4.84 -14.70
C PRO A 59 -3.57 -4.12 -14.60
N GLU A 60 -3.84 -3.21 -15.55
CA GLU A 60 -5.07 -2.40 -15.63
C GLU A 60 -6.18 -3.08 -14.84
N TRP A 61 -6.46 -2.56 -13.64
CA TRP A 61 -7.65 -2.99 -12.93
C TRP A 61 -8.75 -2.52 -13.86
N THR A 62 -9.31 -3.46 -14.62
CA THR A 62 -10.53 -3.22 -15.38
C THR A 62 -11.55 -2.85 -14.34
N ASP A 63 -11.74 -1.54 -14.21
CA ASP A 63 -12.76 -0.91 -13.43
C ASP A 63 -14.12 -1.41 -13.96
N PRO A 64 -14.93 -2.14 -13.18
CA PRO A 64 -16.30 -2.42 -13.57
C PRO A 64 -17.25 -1.23 -13.27
N TYR A 65 -16.75 -0.06 -12.87
CA TYR A 65 -17.51 1.18 -12.65
C TYR A 65 -17.12 2.32 -13.60
#